data_AF-A0A8K0DCU6-F1
#
_entry.id   AF-A0A8K0DCU6-F1
#
_cell.length_a   1.000
_cell.length_b   1.000
_cell.length_c   1.000
_cell.angle_alpha   90.00
_cell.angle_beta   90.00
_cell.angle_gamma   90.00
#
_symmetry.space_group_name_H-M   'P 1'
#
loop_
_entity.id
_entity.type
_entity.pdbx_description
1 polymer ?
#
loop_
_entity_poly.entity_id
_entity_poly.type
_entity_poly.pdbx_seq_one_letter_code
_entity_poly.pdbx_strand_id
1 'polypeptide(L)'
;MLFLRLKYKSSNNLLKCCRLFATANAEEYTDIPQYPPILNLSLDKVRERRIQAYCEEVKAVKTVEEKQLKLNMPRYYGFKCYMFYENNIPYDNLELVQHITRTHLIKDSLPDYYNNIKVDSVLETIKSDIEEAILLELDGYRKNHEIMNEALSKSQIEDIISSAVGVHVNRALLNNLCKDFPHLVNTTTDIDPRIESSWFAGGMIAPLRVQSWRKAKPWFKDQAKDPVDRAIQYIGMPSLTVRSELPLCPVIPYSEAENSSFDVPVFKFDPGVVGMLTEHRRLVNTPGSLFNMHLLMCL
;
A
#
# COMPACT_ATOMS: atom_id res chain seq x y z
N MET A 1 2.92 67.82 -3.58
CA MET A 1 4.05 68.37 -4.36
C MET A 1 4.93 67.22 -4.82
N LEU A 2 5.42 67.30 -6.06
CA LEU A 2 6.48 66.50 -6.72
C LEU A 2 6.13 65.14 -7.37
N PHE A 3 5.60 65.28 -8.59
CA PHE A 3 6.05 64.72 -9.88
C PHE A 3 6.16 63.21 -10.15
N LEU A 4 5.16 62.74 -10.91
CA LEU A 4 5.17 61.84 -12.08
C LEU A 4 6.50 61.24 -12.59
N ARG A 5 6.47 59.92 -12.86
CA ARG A 5 6.84 59.40 -14.19
C ARG A 5 6.15 58.06 -14.50
N LEU A 6 5.05 58.14 -15.26
CA LEU A 6 4.49 57.01 -16.00
C LEU A 6 5.49 56.62 -17.10
N LYS A 7 6.07 55.42 -17.02
CA LYS A 7 6.79 54.81 -18.16
C LYS A 7 5.82 53.93 -18.93
N TYR A 8 5.34 54.50 -20.03
CA TYR A 8 4.76 53.79 -21.18
C TYR A 8 5.78 52.74 -21.65
N LYS A 9 5.49 51.44 -21.47
CA LYS A 9 6.28 50.38 -22.08
C LYS A 9 5.53 49.89 -23.32
N SER A 10 6.07 50.36 -24.44
CA SER A 10 5.79 50.03 -25.83
C SER A 10 5.28 48.60 -26.04
N SER A 11 4.08 48.53 -26.60
CA SER A 11 3.53 47.43 -27.38
C SER A 11 4.40 47.19 -28.62
N ASN A 12 5.34 46.24 -28.56
CA ASN A 12 6.03 45.69 -29.73
C ASN A 12 6.84 44.42 -29.38
N ASN A 13 6.16 43.35 -28.95
CA ASN A 13 6.78 42.02 -28.80
C ASN A 13 5.82 40.87 -29.19
N LEU A 14 4.98 41.09 -30.21
CA LEU A 14 4.03 40.07 -30.70
C LEU A 14 4.46 39.37 -32.00
N LEU A 15 5.69 39.54 -32.48
CA LEU A 15 6.15 38.94 -33.75
C LEU A 15 7.60 38.43 -33.70
N LYS A 16 7.95 37.62 -32.68
CA LYS A 16 9.21 36.83 -32.68
C LYS A 16 9.00 35.44 -32.09
N CYS A 17 8.19 34.61 -32.75
CA CYS A 17 8.15 33.17 -32.52
C CYS A 17 7.73 32.44 -33.79
N CYS A 18 8.45 32.67 -34.88
CA CYS A 18 8.40 31.84 -36.07
C CYS A 18 9.83 31.76 -36.61
N ARG A 19 10.29 30.53 -36.87
CA ARG A 19 11.59 30.15 -37.48
C ARG A 19 12.77 30.02 -36.52
N LEU A 20 12.88 28.87 -35.87
CA LEU A 20 14.16 28.28 -35.48
C LEU A 20 14.02 26.75 -35.49
N PHE A 21 13.89 26.13 -36.67
CA PHE A 21 14.28 24.73 -36.94
C PHE A 21 14.41 24.55 -38.46
N ALA A 22 15.61 24.82 -38.97
CA ALA A 22 16.07 24.34 -40.27
C ALA A 22 17.60 24.39 -40.30
N THR A 23 18.25 23.63 -39.41
CA THR A 23 19.57 23.10 -39.72
C THR A 23 19.34 21.84 -40.52
N ALA A 24 19.26 21.97 -41.85
CA ALA A 24 19.23 20.82 -42.74
C ALA A 24 20.59 20.13 -42.65
N ASN A 25 20.67 19.06 -41.87
CA ASN A 25 21.81 18.15 -41.94
C ASN A 25 21.76 17.48 -43.32
N ALA A 26 22.83 17.57 -44.09
CA ALA A 26 22.92 17.04 -45.45
C ALA A 26 22.97 15.49 -45.55
N GLU A 27 22.60 14.78 -44.48
CA GLU A 27 22.65 13.31 -44.34
C GLU A 27 21.26 12.66 -44.22
N GLU A 28 20.16 13.39 -44.43
CA GLU A 28 18.78 12.87 -44.22
C GLU A 28 18.23 11.99 -45.36
N TYR A 29 18.98 11.76 -46.45
CA TYR A 29 18.52 10.87 -47.51
C TYR A 29 18.80 9.40 -47.14
N THR A 30 17.79 8.73 -46.59
CA THR A 30 17.77 7.27 -46.44
C THR A 30 16.97 6.66 -47.59
N ASP A 31 17.48 5.58 -48.21
CA ASP A 31 16.80 4.93 -49.36
C ASP A 31 15.39 4.41 -49.02
N ILE A 32 15.10 4.22 -47.72
CA ILE A 32 13.79 3.85 -47.20
C ILE A 32 13.27 5.03 -46.37
N PRO A 33 12.13 5.64 -46.70
CA PRO A 33 11.60 6.77 -45.95
C PRO A 33 11.23 6.33 -44.52
N GLN A 34 11.93 6.89 -43.53
CA GLN A 34 11.63 6.68 -42.11
C GLN A 34 10.66 7.75 -41.61
N TYR A 35 9.36 7.46 -41.67
CA TYR A 35 8.35 8.36 -41.11
C TYR A 35 8.27 8.23 -39.59
N PRO A 36 8.10 9.34 -38.85
CA PRO A 36 7.81 9.27 -37.42
C PRO A 36 6.45 8.59 -37.18
N PRO A 37 6.26 7.96 -36.01
CA PRO A 37 4.98 7.35 -35.65
C PRO A 37 3.87 8.41 -35.59
N ILE A 38 2.69 8.08 -36.13
CA ILE A 38 1.52 8.96 -36.08
C ILE A 38 0.99 8.97 -34.64
N LEU A 39 1.02 10.14 -34.00
CA LEU A 39 0.62 10.29 -32.59
C LEU A 39 -0.75 10.95 -32.49
N ASN A 40 -1.64 10.35 -31.69
CA ASN A 40 -2.90 10.99 -31.31
C ASN A 40 -2.64 12.11 -30.30
N LEU A 41 -3.03 13.34 -30.65
CA LEU A 41 -2.81 14.56 -29.86
C LEU A 41 -3.99 14.92 -28.95
N SER A 42 -5.01 14.08 -28.84
CA SER A 42 -6.07 14.23 -27.84
C SER A 42 -5.47 14.27 -26.42
N LEU A 43 -6.09 15.04 -25.53
CA LEU A 43 -5.61 15.24 -24.16
C LEU A 43 -5.47 13.91 -23.40
N ASP A 44 -6.43 13.01 -23.58
CA ASP A 44 -6.41 11.68 -22.96
C ASP A 44 -5.21 10.86 -23.45
N LYS A 45 -4.96 10.80 -24.76
CA LYS A 45 -3.81 10.08 -25.32
C LYS A 45 -2.48 10.72 -24.98
N VAL A 46 -2.42 12.04 -24.83
CA VAL A 46 -1.22 12.73 -24.33
C VAL A 46 -0.98 12.38 -22.85
N ARG A 47 -2.03 12.32 -22.04
CA ARG A 47 -1.94 11.95 -20.61
C ARG A 47 -1.52 10.49 -20.43
N GLU A 48 -2.13 9.57 -21.18
CA GLU A 48 -1.77 8.15 -21.19
C GLU A 48 -0.29 7.96 -21.54
N ARG A 49 0.20 8.61 -22.60
CA ARG A 49 1.63 8.53 -22.98
C ARG A 49 2.57 9.06 -21.90
N ARG A 50 2.19 10.14 -21.20
CA ARG A 50 2.97 10.66 -20.06
C ARG A 50 3.01 9.68 -18.90
N ILE A 51 1.88 9.06 -18.57
CA ILE A 51 1.80 8.03 -17.52
C ILE A 51 2.66 6.83 -17.92
N GLN A 52 2.54 6.36 -19.17
CA GLN A 52 3.32 5.25 -19.69
C GLN A 52 4.82 5.53 -19.65
N ALA A 53 5.26 6.70 -20.12
CA ALA A 53 6.66 7.11 -20.05
C ALA A 53 7.18 7.11 -18.61
N TYR A 54 6.40 7.64 -17.66
CA TYR A 54 6.76 7.59 -16.24
C TYR A 54 6.82 6.16 -15.70
N CYS A 55 5.88 5.28 -16.07
CA CYS A 55 5.92 3.87 -15.69
C CYS A 55 7.15 3.16 -16.26
N GLU A 56 7.55 3.47 -17.49
CA GLU A 56 8.77 2.95 -18.12
C GLU A 56 10.03 3.46 -17.40
N GLU A 57 10.08 4.73 -17.01
CA GLU A 57 11.15 5.27 -16.16
C GLU A 57 11.24 4.53 -14.82
N VAL A 58 10.12 4.29 -14.14
CA VAL A 58 10.09 3.54 -12.87
C VAL A 58 10.51 2.09 -13.07
N LYS A 59 10.11 1.45 -14.17
CA LYS A 59 10.53 0.08 -14.52
C LYS A 59 12.03 -0.03 -14.80
N ALA A 60 12.63 1.01 -15.39
CA ALA A 60 14.05 1.05 -15.72
C ALA A 60 14.98 1.15 -14.50
N VAL A 61 14.45 1.59 -13.36
CA VAL A 61 15.17 1.62 -12.08
C VAL A 61 15.50 0.19 -11.62
N LYS A 62 16.72 -0.02 -11.11
CA LYS A 62 17.23 -1.37 -10.81
C LYS A 62 16.78 -1.88 -9.44
N THR A 63 16.93 -1.06 -8.40
CA THR A 63 16.69 -1.50 -7.02
C THR A 63 15.26 -1.18 -6.57
N VAL A 64 14.80 -1.86 -5.51
CA VAL A 64 13.45 -1.66 -4.96
C VAL A 64 13.36 -0.32 -4.24
N GLU A 65 14.43 0.07 -3.57
CA GLU A 65 14.57 1.31 -2.79
C GLU A 65 14.53 2.53 -3.71
N GLU A 66 15.28 2.49 -4.81
CA GLU A 66 15.26 3.56 -5.82
C GLU A 66 13.86 3.67 -6.47
N LYS A 67 13.15 2.54 -6.66
CA LYS A 67 11.77 2.55 -7.15
C LYS A 67 10.84 3.25 -6.16
N GLN A 68 10.92 2.91 -4.87
CA GLN A 68 10.14 3.56 -3.83
C GLN A 68 10.43 5.07 -3.75
N LEU A 69 11.71 5.47 -3.88
CA LEU A 69 12.09 6.87 -3.93
C LEU A 69 11.49 7.55 -5.17
N LYS A 70 11.69 6.98 -6.36
CA LYS A 70 11.19 7.52 -7.65
C LYS A 70 9.67 7.67 -7.67
N LEU A 71 8.92 6.77 -7.02
CA LEU A 71 7.47 6.87 -6.86
C LEU A 71 7.05 8.09 -6.02
N ASN A 72 7.85 8.46 -5.02
CA ASN A 72 7.57 9.58 -4.12
C ASN A 72 8.13 10.93 -4.60
N MET A 73 9.19 10.94 -5.41
CA MET A 73 9.84 12.14 -5.96
C MET A 73 8.90 13.19 -6.57
N PRO A 74 7.85 12.85 -7.36
CA PRO A 74 7.01 13.89 -7.99
C PRO A 74 6.18 14.73 -7.00
N ARG A 75 6.09 14.34 -5.72
CA ARG A 75 5.32 15.05 -4.70
C ARG A 75 6.13 15.25 -3.43
N TYR A 76 6.63 16.48 -3.24
CA TYR A 76 7.44 16.85 -2.07
C TYR A 76 6.77 16.51 -0.72
N TYR A 77 5.49 16.84 -0.58
CA TYR A 77 4.68 16.56 0.63
C TYR A 77 3.97 15.20 0.60
N GLY A 78 4.29 14.33 -0.35
CA GLY A 78 3.63 13.03 -0.50
C GLY A 78 2.23 13.11 -1.12
N PHE A 79 1.45 12.07 -0.89
CA PHE A 79 0.11 11.85 -1.41
C PHE A 79 -0.91 12.04 -0.31
N LYS A 80 -2.09 12.57 -0.67
CA LYS A 80 -3.25 12.54 0.21
C LYS A 80 -3.78 11.10 0.24
N CYS A 81 -3.50 10.38 1.31
CA CYS A 81 -3.84 8.97 1.50
C CYS A 81 -5.03 8.83 2.44
N TYR A 82 -5.88 7.82 2.22
CA TYR A 82 -6.81 7.34 3.24
C TYR A 82 -6.08 6.36 4.15
N MET A 83 -6.18 6.59 5.46
CA MET A 83 -5.41 5.89 6.48
C MET A 83 -6.19 4.72 7.04
N PHE A 84 -5.72 3.50 6.79
CA PHE A 84 -6.20 2.27 7.40
C PHE A 84 -5.25 1.89 8.53
N TYR A 85 -5.75 1.91 9.77
CA TYR A 85 -5.01 1.49 10.95
C TYR A 85 -5.57 0.16 11.43
N GLU A 86 -4.69 -0.77 11.79
CA GLU A 86 -5.07 -2.11 12.26
C GLU A 86 -6.04 -2.07 13.47
N ASN A 87 -5.80 -1.16 14.41
CA ASN A 87 -6.61 -1.01 15.63
C ASN A 87 -7.87 -0.15 15.45
N ASN A 88 -8.15 0.35 14.25
CA ASN A 88 -9.29 1.23 14.00
C ASN A 88 -10.03 0.83 12.73
N ILE A 89 -11.12 0.09 12.93
CA ILE A 89 -12.00 -0.39 11.87
C ILE A 89 -13.35 0.33 12.00
N PRO A 90 -13.68 1.25 11.07
CA PRO A 90 -15.00 1.87 11.05
C PRO A 90 -16.14 0.87 10.85
N TYR A 91 -17.35 1.28 11.24
CA TYR A 91 -18.55 0.48 11.08
C TYR A 91 -18.85 0.20 9.59
N ASP A 92 -19.25 -1.04 9.29
CA ASP A 92 -19.67 -1.49 7.95
C ASP A 92 -18.65 -1.25 6.82
N ASN A 93 -17.37 -1.46 7.13
CA ASN A 93 -16.27 -1.18 6.20
C ASN A 93 -15.95 -2.34 5.24
N LEU A 94 -16.65 -3.48 5.34
CA LEU A 94 -16.31 -4.70 4.60
C LEU A 94 -16.37 -4.50 3.09
N GLU A 95 -17.45 -3.88 2.58
CA GLU A 95 -17.59 -3.62 1.14
C GLU A 95 -16.51 -2.69 0.61
N LEU A 96 -16.14 -1.66 1.38
CA LEU A 96 -15.04 -0.76 1.01
C LEU A 96 -13.71 -1.51 0.98
N VAL A 97 -13.41 -2.31 2.01
CA VAL A 97 -12.16 -3.08 2.09
C VAL A 97 -12.06 -4.08 0.93
N GLN A 98 -13.14 -4.81 0.62
CA GLN A 98 -13.18 -5.71 -0.53
C GLN A 98 -13.01 -4.97 -1.86
N HIS A 99 -13.64 -3.81 -2.00
CA HIS A 99 -13.51 -2.97 -3.19
C HIS A 99 -12.08 -2.46 -3.41
N ILE A 100 -11.41 -1.94 -2.38
CA ILE A 100 -10.07 -1.34 -2.51
C ILE A 100 -8.96 -2.38 -2.63
N THR A 101 -9.16 -3.57 -2.06
CA THR A 101 -8.19 -4.68 -2.14
C THR A 101 -8.48 -5.61 -3.32
N ARG A 102 -9.65 -5.45 -3.98
CA ARG A 102 -10.15 -6.34 -5.04
C ARG A 102 -10.22 -7.79 -4.57
N THR A 103 -10.78 -7.99 -3.38
CA THR A 103 -10.90 -9.31 -2.74
C THR A 103 -12.34 -9.79 -2.68
N HIS A 104 -12.51 -11.10 -2.77
CA HIS A 104 -13.77 -11.81 -2.55
C HIS A 104 -13.68 -12.58 -1.24
N LEU A 105 -14.71 -12.48 -0.41
CA LEU A 105 -14.77 -13.19 0.87
C LEU A 105 -15.61 -14.46 0.72
N ILE A 106 -14.98 -15.61 0.88
CA ILE A 106 -15.65 -16.90 1.01
C ILE A 106 -16.02 -17.08 2.49
N LYS A 107 -17.32 -17.16 2.78
CA LYS A 107 -17.82 -17.31 4.15
C LYS A 107 -17.83 -18.77 4.58
N ASP A 108 -17.74 -18.99 5.89
CA ASP A 108 -18.11 -20.23 6.58
C ASP A 108 -17.25 -21.49 6.32
N SER A 109 -16.11 -21.37 5.61
CA SER A 109 -15.19 -22.51 5.43
C SER A 109 -13.72 -22.09 5.37
N LEU A 110 -12.85 -22.85 6.03
CA LEU A 110 -11.42 -22.84 5.76
C LEU A 110 -11.12 -23.58 4.45
N PRO A 111 -9.98 -23.31 3.80
CA PRO A 111 -9.56 -24.05 2.61
C PRO A 111 -9.46 -25.56 2.86
N ASP A 112 -9.93 -26.37 1.91
CA ASP A 112 -9.98 -27.84 2.01
C ASP A 112 -8.62 -28.48 2.31
N TYR A 113 -7.54 -27.81 1.91
CA TYR A 113 -6.16 -28.20 2.23
C TYR A 113 -5.96 -28.49 3.73
N TYR A 114 -6.57 -27.69 4.61
CA TYR A 114 -6.39 -27.84 6.05
C TYR A 114 -7.08 -29.07 6.63
N ASN A 115 -8.10 -29.62 5.96
CA ASN A 115 -8.80 -30.83 6.41
C ASN A 115 -7.90 -32.09 6.35
N ASN A 116 -6.83 -32.06 5.56
CA ASN A 116 -5.92 -33.18 5.37
C ASN A 116 -4.76 -33.21 6.38
N ILE A 117 -4.60 -32.17 7.20
CA ILE A 117 -3.50 -32.05 8.16
C ILE A 117 -3.88 -32.79 9.45
N LYS A 118 -3.13 -33.83 9.80
CA LYS A 118 -3.33 -34.59 11.05
C LYS A 118 -2.65 -33.84 12.21
N VAL A 119 -3.45 -33.26 13.11
CA VAL A 119 -2.95 -32.42 14.22
C VAL A 119 -3.01 -33.13 15.58
N ASP A 120 -3.83 -34.18 15.73
CA ASP A 120 -4.15 -34.77 17.04
C ASP A 120 -2.92 -35.22 17.84
N SER A 121 -1.96 -35.91 17.20
CA SER A 121 -0.74 -36.38 17.87
C SER A 121 0.17 -35.24 18.33
N VAL A 122 0.19 -34.16 17.57
CA VAL A 122 0.98 -32.96 17.87
C VAL A 122 0.33 -32.19 19.03
N LEU A 123 -1.01 -32.10 19.02
CA LEU A 123 -1.77 -31.41 20.05
C LEU A 123 -1.55 -32.05 21.43
N GLU A 124 -1.55 -33.38 21.53
CA GLU A 124 -1.30 -34.09 22.80
C GLU A 124 0.05 -33.73 23.42
N THR A 125 1.07 -33.50 22.59
CA THR A 125 2.41 -33.15 23.05
C THR A 125 2.49 -31.68 23.48
N ILE A 126 1.87 -30.78 22.73
CA ILE A 126 2.04 -29.33 22.90
C ILE A 126 1.06 -28.75 23.95
N LYS A 127 -0.07 -29.41 24.20
CA LYS A 127 -1.14 -28.90 25.06
C LYS A 127 -0.64 -28.44 26.44
N SER A 128 0.20 -29.24 27.09
CA SER A 128 0.75 -28.90 28.42
C SER A 128 1.58 -27.62 28.38
N ASP A 129 2.42 -27.45 27.36
CA ASP A 129 3.29 -26.29 27.22
C ASP A 129 2.49 -25.01 26.94
N ILE A 130 1.38 -25.11 26.18
CA ILE A 130 0.48 -23.98 25.93
C ILE A 130 -0.28 -23.59 27.21
N GLU A 131 -0.80 -24.56 27.96
CA GLU A 131 -1.50 -24.30 29.22
C GLU A 131 -0.57 -23.62 30.22
N GLU A 132 0.68 -24.09 30.34
CA GLU A 132 1.69 -23.45 31.18
C GLU A 132 2.01 -22.03 30.72
N ALA A 133 2.19 -21.80 29.41
CA ALA A 133 2.44 -20.48 28.86
C ALA A 133 1.32 -19.47 29.18
N ILE A 134 0.06 -19.91 29.11
CA ILE A 134 -1.10 -19.08 29.44
C ILE A 134 -1.15 -18.79 30.95
N LEU A 135 -0.97 -19.81 31.80
CA LEU A 135 -0.99 -19.64 33.26
C LEU A 135 0.13 -18.72 33.75
N LEU A 136 1.31 -18.83 33.14
CA LEU A 136 2.46 -17.98 33.46
C LEU A 136 2.16 -16.49 33.21
N GLU A 137 1.54 -16.17 32.07
CA GLU A 137 1.23 -14.78 31.71
C GLU A 137 0.02 -14.20 32.45
N LEU A 138 -0.93 -15.03 32.86
CA LEU A 138 -2.07 -14.58 33.65
C LEU A 138 -1.64 -14.29 35.10
N ASP A 139 -1.08 -15.30 35.79
CA ASP A 139 -0.88 -15.29 37.25
C ASP A 139 0.54 -15.66 37.70
N GLY A 140 1.42 -16.08 36.79
CA GLY A 140 2.71 -16.69 37.15
C GLY A 140 3.74 -15.72 37.74
N TYR A 141 3.66 -14.42 37.45
CA TYR A 141 4.58 -13.42 37.97
C TYR A 141 3.97 -12.02 38.01
N ARG A 142 4.55 -11.14 38.83
CA ARG A 142 4.18 -9.72 38.86
C ARG A 142 4.76 -8.99 37.67
N LYS A 143 3.91 -8.33 36.91
CA LYS A 143 4.31 -7.60 35.69
C LYS A 143 4.97 -6.27 36.05
N ASN A 144 5.79 -5.73 35.16
CA ASN A 144 6.50 -4.47 35.41
C ASN A 144 5.56 -3.31 35.78
N HIS A 145 4.40 -3.20 35.14
CA HIS A 145 3.42 -2.16 35.45
C HIS A 145 2.81 -2.30 36.86
N GLU A 146 2.69 -3.53 37.37
CA GLU A 146 2.23 -3.81 38.74
C GLU A 146 3.31 -3.48 39.77
N ILE A 147 4.59 -3.74 39.44
CA ILE A 147 5.73 -3.43 40.30
C ILE A 147 5.94 -1.91 40.39
N MET A 148 5.87 -1.23 39.26
CA MET A 148 6.08 0.21 39.15
C MET A 148 4.84 1.04 39.54
N ASN A 149 3.70 0.37 39.85
CA ASN A 149 2.41 0.99 40.12
C ASN A 149 2.00 1.99 39.03
N GLU A 150 2.21 1.62 37.78
CA GLU A 150 1.81 2.45 36.64
C GLU A 150 0.29 2.48 36.53
N ALA A 151 -0.28 3.68 36.43
CA ALA A 151 -1.71 3.87 36.24
C ALA A 151 -2.10 3.59 34.77
N LEU A 152 -2.21 2.30 34.42
CA LEU A 152 -2.67 1.86 33.10
C LEU A 152 -4.19 1.66 33.09
N SER A 153 -4.80 1.92 31.93
CA SER A 153 -6.21 1.55 31.70
C SER A 153 -6.37 0.04 31.56
N LYS A 154 -7.57 -0.49 31.81
CA LYS A 154 -7.86 -1.93 31.68
C LYS A 154 -7.51 -2.47 30.29
N SER A 155 -7.85 -1.72 29.24
CA SER A 155 -7.53 -2.08 27.85
C SER A 155 -6.03 -2.24 27.63
N GLN A 156 -5.22 -1.33 28.17
CA GLN A 156 -3.76 -1.41 28.02
C GLN A 156 -3.17 -2.62 28.74
N ILE A 157 -3.72 -2.96 29.91
CA ILE A 157 -3.30 -4.17 30.64
C ILE A 157 -3.65 -5.41 29.83
N GLU A 158 -4.86 -5.48 29.27
CA GLU A 158 -5.30 -6.57 28.39
C GLU A 158 -4.42 -6.69 27.14
N ASP A 159 -4.04 -5.58 26.51
CA ASP A 159 -3.14 -5.57 25.34
C ASP A 159 -1.76 -6.14 25.68
N ILE A 160 -1.19 -5.73 26.83
CA ILE A 160 0.12 -6.22 27.30
C ILE A 160 0.07 -7.73 27.53
N ILE A 161 -0.97 -8.22 28.22
CA ILE A 161 -1.13 -9.64 28.52
C ILE A 161 -1.34 -10.43 27.23
N SER A 162 -2.22 -9.95 26.35
CA SER A 162 -2.56 -10.63 25.09
C SER A 162 -1.34 -10.74 24.16
N SER A 163 -0.54 -9.68 24.07
CA SER A 163 0.70 -9.70 23.29
C SER A 163 1.71 -10.71 23.86
N ALA A 164 1.93 -10.71 25.17
CA ALA A 164 2.85 -11.63 25.83
C ALA A 164 2.42 -13.10 25.69
N VAL A 165 1.13 -13.38 25.86
CA VAL A 165 0.54 -14.71 25.62
C VAL A 165 0.81 -15.16 24.18
N GLY A 166 0.57 -14.29 23.19
CA GLY A 166 0.83 -14.61 21.78
C GLY A 166 2.29 -15.00 21.51
N VAL A 167 3.24 -14.25 22.09
CA VAL A 167 4.69 -14.53 21.96
C VAL A 167 5.05 -15.88 22.59
N HIS A 168 4.56 -16.15 23.80
CA HIS A 168 4.87 -17.39 24.53
C HIS A 168 4.23 -18.62 23.89
N VAL A 169 2.98 -18.52 23.43
CA VAL A 169 2.32 -19.59 22.69
C VAL A 169 3.07 -19.88 21.38
N ASN A 170 3.47 -18.86 20.62
CA ASN A 170 4.27 -19.06 19.41
C ASN A 170 5.61 -19.74 19.72
N ARG A 171 6.27 -19.36 20.81
CA ARG A 171 7.52 -20.01 21.25
C ARG A 171 7.31 -21.49 21.59
N ALA A 172 6.25 -21.81 22.31
CA ALA A 172 5.90 -23.20 22.64
C ALA A 172 5.61 -24.02 21.37
N LEU A 173 4.89 -23.44 20.41
CA LEU A 173 4.62 -24.05 19.11
C LEU A 173 5.92 -24.31 18.34
N LEU A 174 6.78 -23.30 18.15
CA LEU A 174 8.02 -23.45 17.39
C LEU A 174 8.96 -24.48 18.02
N ASN A 175 9.15 -24.47 19.34
CA ASN A 175 10.06 -25.40 20.02
C ASN A 175 9.65 -26.87 19.83
N ASN A 176 8.35 -27.14 19.79
CA ASN A 176 7.83 -28.49 19.61
C ASN A 176 7.79 -28.90 18.14
N LEU A 177 7.28 -28.02 17.27
CA LEU A 177 7.08 -28.31 15.85
C LEU A 177 8.39 -28.37 15.06
N CYS A 178 9.45 -27.65 15.47
CA CYS A 178 10.75 -27.68 14.79
C CYS A 178 11.39 -29.07 14.72
N LYS A 179 11.01 -29.99 15.61
CA LYS A 179 11.50 -31.37 15.60
C LYS A 179 10.98 -32.17 14.40
N ASP A 180 9.70 -31.99 14.08
CA ASP A 180 9.03 -32.71 13.00
C ASP A 180 9.09 -31.95 11.67
N PHE A 181 9.23 -30.62 11.73
CA PHE A 181 9.18 -29.72 10.59
C PHE A 181 10.45 -28.86 10.50
N PRO A 182 11.51 -29.34 9.82
CA PRO A 182 12.80 -28.65 9.75
C PRO A 182 12.73 -27.26 9.13
N HIS A 183 11.73 -26.99 8.27
CA HIS A 183 11.55 -25.68 7.65
C HIS A 183 11.23 -24.57 8.67
N LEU A 184 10.72 -24.92 9.85
CA LEU A 184 10.44 -23.96 10.93
C LEU A 184 11.71 -23.45 11.60
N VAL A 185 12.83 -24.19 11.54
CA VAL A 185 14.11 -23.79 12.13
C VAL A 185 14.64 -22.49 11.51
N ASN A 186 14.36 -22.28 10.21
CA ASN A 186 14.80 -21.10 9.47
C ASN A 186 13.79 -19.94 9.55
N THR A 187 12.72 -20.07 10.34
CA THR A 187 11.74 -18.99 10.48
C THR A 187 12.26 -17.90 11.41
N THR A 188 11.96 -16.66 11.07
CA THR A 188 12.27 -15.49 11.89
C THR A 188 10.98 -15.00 12.53
N THR A 189 10.99 -14.83 13.85
CA THR A 189 9.87 -14.25 14.59
C THR A 189 10.20 -12.80 14.92
N ASP A 190 9.37 -11.87 14.47
CA ASP A 190 9.47 -10.46 14.82
C ASP A 190 8.35 -10.10 15.81
N ILE A 191 8.70 -9.34 16.86
CA ILE A 191 7.78 -8.84 17.88
C ILE A 191 7.51 -7.36 17.58
N ASP A 192 6.24 -6.96 17.59
CA ASP A 192 5.76 -5.61 17.25
C ASP A 192 6.33 -5.02 15.93
N PRO A 193 6.39 -5.77 14.82
CA PRO A 193 6.93 -5.23 13.57
C PRO A 193 6.03 -4.16 12.97
N ARG A 194 6.65 -3.11 12.43
CA ARG A 194 5.93 -2.07 11.67
C ARG A 194 5.69 -2.52 10.24
N ILE A 195 4.43 -2.80 9.92
CA ILE A 195 4.00 -3.16 8.57
C ILE A 195 3.29 -1.97 7.93
N GLU A 196 3.76 -1.55 6.77
CA GLU A 196 3.09 -0.52 5.98
C GLU A 196 2.90 -0.99 4.55
N SER A 197 1.76 -0.64 3.97
CA SER A 197 1.53 -0.81 2.54
C SER A 197 0.73 0.35 1.97
N SER A 198 1.09 0.73 0.75
CA SER A 198 0.49 1.87 0.05
C SER A 198 0.17 1.47 -1.39
N TRP A 199 -1.05 1.75 -1.83
CA TRP A 199 -1.50 1.47 -3.20
C TRP A 199 -2.54 2.48 -3.68
N PHE A 200 -2.87 2.42 -4.96
CA PHE A 200 -3.95 3.22 -5.54
C PHE A 200 -5.17 2.34 -5.79
N ALA A 201 -6.30 2.70 -5.20
CA ALA A 201 -7.59 2.07 -5.44
C ALA A 201 -8.45 2.95 -6.36
N GLY A 202 -8.80 2.43 -7.53
CA GLY A 202 -9.66 3.08 -8.52
C GLY A 202 -11.12 2.66 -8.40
N GLY A 203 -12.02 3.42 -9.05
CA GLY A 203 -13.45 3.09 -9.16
C GLY A 203 -14.40 3.90 -8.27
N MET A 204 -13.87 4.81 -7.45
CA MET A 204 -14.67 5.65 -6.55
C MET A 204 -15.15 6.94 -7.22
N ILE A 205 -16.32 7.44 -6.80
CA ILE A 205 -16.87 8.70 -7.29
C ILE A 205 -15.95 9.87 -6.93
N ALA A 206 -15.83 10.83 -7.86
CA ALA A 206 -15.10 12.07 -7.62
C ALA A 206 -15.78 12.94 -6.56
N PRO A 207 -15.04 13.55 -5.62
CA PRO A 207 -15.64 14.44 -4.64
C PRO A 207 -16.15 15.69 -5.35
N LEU A 208 -17.16 16.35 -4.77
CA LEU A 208 -17.82 17.50 -5.39
C LEU A 208 -16.85 18.59 -5.85
N ARG A 209 -15.78 18.84 -5.10
CA ARG A 209 -14.73 19.79 -5.48
C ARG A 209 -14.05 19.42 -6.80
N VAL A 210 -13.73 18.15 -7.01
CA VAL A 210 -13.13 17.65 -8.26
C VAL A 210 -14.13 17.72 -9.39
N GLN A 211 -15.38 17.31 -9.16
CA GLN A 211 -16.44 17.41 -10.18
C GLN A 211 -16.65 18.86 -10.63
N SER A 212 -16.73 19.81 -9.70
CA SER A 212 -16.89 21.24 -9.99
C SER A 212 -15.70 21.80 -10.76
N TRP A 213 -14.48 21.42 -10.39
CA TRP A 213 -13.28 21.81 -11.12
C TRP A 213 -13.27 21.28 -12.55
N ARG A 214 -13.67 20.01 -12.77
CA ARG A 214 -13.79 19.42 -14.11
C ARG A 214 -14.87 20.13 -14.94
N LYS A 215 -16.04 20.41 -14.36
CA LYS A 215 -17.13 21.15 -15.03
C LYS A 215 -16.73 22.57 -15.47
N ALA A 216 -15.85 23.22 -14.71
CA ALA A 216 -15.35 24.55 -15.04
C ALA A 216 -14.42 24.58 -16.27
N LYS A 217 -13.88 23.43 -16.70
CA LYS A 217 -12.98 23.32 -17.85
C LYS A 217 -13.72 22.72 -19.05
N PRO A 218 -13.84 23.44 -20.19
CA PRO A 218 -14.59 22.96 -21.35
C PRO A 218 -14.22 21.55 -21.82
N TRP A 219 -12.93 21.21 -21.76
CA TRP A 219 -12.39 19.91 -22.19
C TRP A 219 -12.50 18.78 -21.15
N PHE A 220 -12.99 19.05 -19.93
CA PHE A 220 -13.23 18.03 -18.89
C PHE A 220 -14.71 17.93 -18.48
N LYS A 221 -15.62 18.63 -19.17
CA LYS A 221 -17.05 18.66 -18.82
C LYS A 221 -17.67 17.26 -18.87
N ASP A 222 -17.36 16.50 -19.91
CA ASP A 222 -17.92 15.17 -20.13
C ASP A 222 -17.38 14.16 -19.11
N GLN A 223 -16.14 14.37 -18.65
CA GLN A 223 -15.44 13.54 -17.66
C GLN A 223 -15.72 13.98 -16.21
N ALA A 224 -16.67 14.88 -15.97
CA ALA A 224 -16.89 15.47 -14.65
C ALA A 224 -17.24 14.43 -13.58
N LYS A 225 -17.94 13.35 -13.95
CA LYS A 225 -18.36 12.27 -13.05
C LYS A 225 -17.42 11.06 -13.07
N ASP A 226 -16.37 11.08 -13.90
CA ASP A 226 -15.49 9.93 -14.05
C ASP A 226 -14.87 9.54 -12.71
N PRO A 227 -14.75 8.24 -12.44
CA PRO A 227 -14.15 7.74 -11.22
C PRO A 227 -12.70 8.22 -11.10
N VAL A 228 -12.21 8.16 -9.88
CA VAL A 228 -10.91 8.72 -9.51
C VAL A 228 -10.21 7.81 -8.54
N ASP A 229 -8.93 7.60 -8.80
CA ASP A 229 -8.08 6.78 -7.94
C ASP A 229 -7.82 7.48 -6.61
N ARG A 230 -7.76 6.69 -5.55
CA ARG A 230 -7.39 7.13 -4.21
C ARG A 230 -6.13 6.42 -3.77
N ALA A 231 -5.18 7.19 -3.23
CA ALA A 231 -4.08 6.62 -2.50
C ALA A 231 -4.62 6.06 -1.18
N ILE A 232 -4.32 4.81 -0.91
CA ILE A 232 -4.63 4.10 0.32
C ILE A 232 -3.31 3.81 1.02
N GLN A 233 -3.29 3.96 2.34
CA GLN A 233 -2.15 3.56 3.17
C GLN A 233 -2.64 2.76 4.36
N TYR A 234 -2.15 1.54 4.46
CA TYR A 234 -2.33 0.66 5.61
C TYR A 234 -1.11 0.77 6.54
N ILE A 235 -1.39 0.84 7.84
CA ILE A 235 -0.39 0.83 8.91
C ILE A 235 -0.82 -0.22 9.92
N GLY A 236 -0.05 -1.31 9.94
CA GLY A 236 -0.17 -2.40 10.88
C GLY A 236 0.99 -2.40 11.87
N MET A 237 0.67 -2.80 13.09
CA MET A 237 1.63 -3.05 14.16
C MET A 237 1.17 -4.30 14.90
N PRO A 238 1.16 -5.47 14.23
CA PRO A 238 0.76 -6.73 14.85
C PRO A 238 1.72 -7.04 16.00
N SER A 239 1.23 -7.74 17.03
CA SER A 239 2.06 -8.15 18.17
C SER A 239 3.20 -9.09 17.77
N LEU A 240 2.96 -9.90 16.74
CA LEU A 240 3.86 -10.97 16.32
C LEU A 240 3.73 -11.23 14.82
N THR A 241 4.86 -11.42 14.14
CA THR A 241 4.88 -12.00 12.80
C THR A 241 5.92 -13.11 12.68
N VAL A 242 5.58 -14.14 11.92
CA VAL A 242 6.48 -15.24 11.60
C VAL A 242 6.81 -15.16 10.12
N ARG A 243 8.07 -14.92 9.80
CA ARG A 243 8.60 -14.85 8.43
C ARG A 243 9.36 -16.12 8.10
N SER A 244 9.22 -16.56 6.87
CA SER A 244 9.99 -17.65 6.28
C SER A 244 10.75 -17.16 5.05
N GLU A 245 11.85 -17.82 4.73
CA GLU A 245 12.64 -17.50 3.53
C GLU A 245 11.89 -17.87 2.24
N LEU A 246 11.15 -18.98 2.29
CA LEU A 246 10.40 -19.50 1.14
C LEU A 246 8.92 -19.13 1.25
N PRO A 247 8.28 -18.71 0.14
CA PRO A 247 6.85 -18.40 0.14
C PRO A 247 6.02 -19.65 0.40
N LEU A 248 4.84 -19.47 1.00
CA LEU A 248 3.85 -20.53 1.16
C LEU A 248 3.29 -20.95 -0.21
N CYS A 249 2.82 -22.19 -0.28
CA CYS A 249 2.12 -22.68 -1.46
C CYS A 249 0.79 -21.92 -1.64
N PRO A 250 0.36 -21.66 -2.89
CA PRO A 250 -0.91 -21.00 -3.14
C PRO A 250 -2.06 -21.87 -2.62
N VAL A 251 -3.00 -21.24 -1.90
CA VAL A 251 -4.15 -21.92 -1.30
C VAL A 251 -5.11 -22.45 -2.37
N ILE A 252 -5.33 -21.65 -3.42
CA ILE A 252 -6.08 -22.02 -4.61
C ILE A 252 -5.17 -21.88 -5.85
N PRO A 253 -5.35 -22.71 -6.88
CA PRO A 253 -4.64 -22.54 -8.14
C PRO A 253 -4.92 -21.17 -8.78
N TYR A 254 -3.92 -20.58 -9.45
CA TYR A 254 -4.08 -19.27 -10.12
C TYR A 254 -5.21 -19.25 -11.15
N SER A 255 -5.46 -20.37 -11.83
CA SER A 255 -6.57 -20.49 -12.79
C SER A 255 -7.95 -20.38 -12.14
N GLU A 256 -8.07 -20.81 -10.88
CA GLU A 256 -9.32 -20.68 -10.12
C GLU A 256 -9.50 -19.26 -9.60
N ALA A 257 -8.41 -18.55 -9.29
CA ALA A 257 -8.47 -17.15 -8.85
C ALA A 257 -9.05 -16.21 -9.92
N GLU A 258 -9.00 -16.60 -11.20
CA GLU A 258 -9.61 -15.85 -12.32
C GLU A 258 -11.10 -16.19 -12.55
N ASN A 259 -11.70 -17.00 -11.68
CA ASN A 259 -13.09 -17.42 -11.83
C ASN A 259 -14.06 -16.24 -11.70
N SER A 260 -14.87 -16.04 -12.75
CA SER A 260 -15.92 -15.01 -12.81
C SER A 260 -17.01 -15.15 -11.74
N SER A 261 -17.11 -16.28 -11.04
CA SER A 261 -18.04 -16.44 -9.92
C SER A 261 -17.66 -15.63 -8.68
N PHE A 262 -16.39 -15.24 -8.55
CA PHE A 262 -15.92 -14.42 -7.45
C PHE A 262 -16.25 -12.95 -7.68
N ASP A 263 -17.45 -12.56 -7.26
CA ASP A 263 -17.90 -11.18 -7.37
C ASP A 263 -17.25 -10.28 -6.31
N VAL A 264 -16.78 -9.11 -6.72
CA VAL A 264 -16.15 -8.12 -5.85
C VAL A 264 -17.11 -6.94 -5.70
N PRO A 265 -17.56 -6.62 -4.48
CA PRO A 265 -18.51 -5.53 -4.29
C PRO A 265 -17.93 -4.20 -4.77
N VAL A 266 -18.82 -3.38 -5.35
CA VAL A 266 -18.46 -2.07 -5.89
C VAL A 266 -18.84 -0.98 -4.92
N PHE A 267 -17.86 -0.48 -4.16
CA PHE A 267 -18.04 0.67 -3.30
C PHE A 267 -17.87 1.97 -4.09
N LYS A 268 -18.98 2.68 -4.33
CA LYS A 268 -18.99 3.89 -5.18
C LYS A 268 -18.63 5.17 -4.42
N PHE A 269 -18.85 5.21 -3.11
CA PHE A 269 -18.74 6.44 -2.33
C PHE A 269 -17.28 6.80 -2.03
N ASP A 270 -17.06 8.03 -1.55
CA ASP A 270 -15.75 8.42 -1.05
C ASP A 270 -15.52 7.75 0.33
N PRO A 271 -14.34 7.19 0.61
CA PRO A 271 -14.08 6.52 1.89
C PRO A 271 -14.29 7.43 3.12
N GLY A 272 -14.23 8.75 2.95
CA GLY A 272 -14.55 9.69 4.03
C GLY A 272 -16.00 9.59 4.52
N VAL A 273 -16.94 9.07 3.72
CA VAL A 273 -18.34 8.84 4.15
C VAL A 273 -18.43 7.78 5.25
N VAL A 274 -17.56 6.78 5.23
CA VAL A 274 -17.51 5.71 6.25
C VAL A 274 -16.53 6.05 7.38
N GLY A 275 -16.15 7.32 7.52
CA GLY A 275 -15.30 7.79 8.62
C GLY A 275 -13.80 7.62 8.42
N MET A 276 -13.34 7.25 7.21
CA MET A 276 -11.91 7.12 6.95
C MET A 276 -11.22 8.49 6.96
N LEU A 277 -10.13 8.59 7.72
CA LEU A 277 -9.32 9.80 7.82
C LEU A 277 -8.34 9.90 6.65
N THR A 278 -7.98 11.14 6.30
CA THR A 278 -6.98 11.41 5.26
C THR A 278 -5.78 12.17 5.80
N GLU A 279 -4.59 11.72 5.45
CA GLU A 279 -3.32 12.38 5.79
C GLU A 279 -2.46 12.57 4.55
N HIS A 280 -1.49 13.50 4.60
CA HIS A 280 -0.48 13.61 3.56
C HIS A 280 0.75 12.79 3.96
N ARG A 281 1.04 11.73 3.19
CA ARG A 281 2.15 10.82 3.48
C ARG A 281 2.86 10.37 2.21
N ARG A 282 4.14 10.03 2.35
CA ARG A 282 4.88 9.32 1.31
C ARG A 282 4.35 7.88 1.24
N LEU A 283 4.31 7.32 0.04
CA LEU A 283 3.95 5.93 -0.17
C LEU A 283 5.10 5.06 0.36
N VAL A 284 4.80 4.23 1.36
CA VAL A 284 5.77 3.36 2.02
C VAL A 284 5.20 1.94 2.00
N ASN A 285 6.07 0.99 1.63
CA ASN A 285 5.80 -0.43 1.63
C ASN A 285 6.92 -1.13 2.41
N THR A 286 6.61 -1.57 3.63
CA THR A 286 7.58 -2.19 4.55
C THR A 286 6.95 -3.43 5.19
N PRO A 287 7.59 -4.61 5.09
CA PRO A 287 7.03 -5.87 5.60
C PRO A 287 7.36 -6.16 7.07
N GLY A 288 7.81 -5.18 7.87
CA GLY A 288 8.24 -5.37 9.26
C GLY A 288 9.76 -5.32 9.47
N SER A 289 10.55 -5.82 8.52
CA SER A 289 12.01 -5.72 8.53
C SER A 289 12.52 -4.79 7.43
N LEU A 290 13.57 -4.02 7.70
CA LEU A 290 14.29 -3.30 6.66
C LEU A 290 14.95 -4.31 5.70
N PHE A 291 14.91 -4.04 4.40
CA PHE A 291 15.74 -4.77 3.44
C PHE A 291 17.20 -4.62 3.89
N ASN A 292 17.93 -5.74 3.92
CA ASN A 292 19.26 -5.88 4.50
C ASN A 292 20.19 -4.74 4.02
N MET A 293 20.29 -3.68 4.83
CA MET A 293 21.03 -2.47 4.49
C MET A 293 22.48 -2.69 4.86
N HIS A 294 23.30 -3.06 3.87
CA HIS A 294 24.72 -2.73 3.97
C HIS A 294 25.06 -1.31 3.50
N LEU A 295 24.08 -0.54 3.00
CA LEU A 295 24.24 0.87 2.67
C LEU A 295 22.88 1.56 2.70
N LEU A 296 22.69 2.50 3.65
CA LEU A 296 21.82 3.69 3.57
C LEU A 296 21.47 4.25 4.97
N MET A 297 22.36 4.12 5.96
CA MET A 297 22.48 5.16 6.98
C MET A 297 23.33 6.29 6.40
N CYS A 298 22.68 7.24 5.73
CA CYS A 298 23.09 8.63 5.46
C CYS A 298 22.33 9.10 4.22
N LEU A 299 21.13 9.66 4.40
CA LEU A 299 20.55 10.75 3.60
C LEU A 299 19.23 11.22 4.25
#